data_AF-E1ZQR5-F1
#
_entry.id   AF-E1ZQR5-F1
#
_cell.length_a   1.000
_cell.length_b   1.000
_cell.length_c   1.000
_cell.angle_alpha   90.00
_cell.angle_beta   90.00
_cell.angle_gamma   90.00
#
_symmetry.space_group_name_H-M   'P 1'
#
loop_
_entity.id
_entity.type
_entity.pdbx_description
1 polymer ?
#
loop_
_entity_poly.entity_id
_entity_poly.type
_entity_poly.pdbx_seq_one_letter_code
_entity_poly.pdbx_strand_id
1 'polypeptide(L)'
;MRNPVRVNVAVTFAQPKGTNRKAPQPGPVVQSVGRRTPSTLQIQYVVCEASQKMPQLVAFLQEHKTQKVIVYFLTCACVDFASVVLPRLPQCKALCISALHGKMKQAVRATTLAAFAAAPAGVLLCTDVAARGLDIPDVQWIVQFDPPQDPSAFVHRVGRTARMGRSGNAVVYLFPHETSYVEFLKVRNIPLQQAALARALPDVQPIVQRQAETDRLVMEAGTKAFLSYMRAYKEHHCRFIFRLQVGWQGCQCAITLPVRPGREVRFKDKAREKQRQAALKQRLRQRREAAAQPEQQHKAPLKPEVHLPAAKRRKLQDKEDLDELQRDYSLMRRLKKGKISVAEFELETDPQEGL
;
A
#
# COMPACT_ATOMS: atom_id res chain seq x y z
N MET A 1 -30.85 -21.55 -27.87
CA MET A 1 -29.99 -20.36 -28.03
C MET A 1 -30.86 -19.18 -28.42
N ARG A 2 -31.12 -18.24 -27.49
CA ARG A 2 -31.94 -17.04 -27.76
C ARG A 2 -31.03 -15.91 -28.24
N ASN A 3 -31.35 -15.36 -29.40
CA ASN A 3 -30.67 -14.25 -30.06
C ASN A 3 -30.87 -12.96 -29.23
N PRO A 4 -29.83 -12.18 -28.88
CA PRO A 4 -30.04 -10.92 -28.16
C PRO A 4 -30.50 -9.81 -29.12
N VAL A 5 -31.65 -9.22 -28.80
CA VAL A 5 -32.26 -8.08 -29.50
C VAL A 5 -31.40 -6.83 -29.27
N ARG A 6 -30.95 -6.19 -30.36
CA ARG A 6 -30.29 -4.87 -30.30
C ARG A 6 -31.36 -3.78 -30.20
N VAL A 7 -31.36 -3.03 -29.10
CA VAL A 7 -32.19 -1.82 -28.94
C VAL A 7 -31.33 -0.63 -29.35
N ASN A 8 -31.57 -0.09 -30.54
CA ASN A 8 -31.02 1.21 -30.95
C ASN A 8 -31.97 2.30 -30.46
N VAL A 9 -31.54 3.10 -29.48
CA VAL A 9 -32.26 4.31 -29.07
C VAL A 9 -31.85 5.43 -30.03
N ALA A 10 -32.71 5.74 -31.00
CA ALA A 10 -32.56 6.92 -31.83
C ALA A 10 -32.96 8.16 -31.03
N VAL A 11 -31.99 9.02 -30.69
CA VAL A 11 -32.27 10.34 -30.14
C VAL A 11 -32.47 11.31 -31.31
N THR A 12 -33.73 11.56 -31.66
CA THR A 12 -34.12 12.59 -32.62
C THR A 12 -33.90 13.97 -32.02
N PHE A 13 -32.95 14.73 -32.57
CA PHE A 13 -32.85 16.17 -32.33
C PHE A 13 -33.72 16.91 -33.35
N ALA A 14 -34.80 17.51 -32.87
CA ALA A 14 -35.62 18.44 -33.64
C ALA A 14 -34.83 19.72 -33.94
N GLN A 15 -34.78 20.12 -35.21
CA GLN A 15 -34.23 21.40 -35.67
C GLN A 15 -35.37 22.43 -35.80
N PRO A 16 -35.24 23.66 -35.24
CA PRO A 16 -36.03 24.79 -35.70
C PRO A 16 -35.27 25.56 -36.79
N LYS A 17 -35.99 25.91 -37.86
CA LYS A 17 -35.55 26.78 -38.96
C LYS A 17 -35.51 28.24 -38.49
N GLY A 18 -34.52 29.01 -38.95
CA GLY A 18 -34.71 30.45 -39.22
C GLY A 18 -33.65 31.46 -38.72
N THR A 19 -32.78 31.86 -39.66
CA THR A 19 -32.27 33.23 -39.93
C THR A 19 -31.23 33.96 -39.04
N ASN A 20 -30.14 34.33 -39.74
CA ASN A 20 -29.31 35.56 -39.68
C ASN A 20 -28.16 35.77 -38.67
N ARG A 21 -26.94 35.81 -39.26
CA ARG A 21 -25.70 36.59 -38.94
C ARG A 21 -25.13 36.60 -37.51
N LYS A 22 -23.94 35.98 -37.32
CA LYS A 22 -22.67 36.61 -36.81
C LYS A 22 -21.54 35.59 -36.53
N ALA A 23 -20.31 36.05 -36.85
CA ALA A 23 -18.96 35.70 -36.33
C ALA A 23 -18.38 34.27 -36.51
N PRO A 24 -17.06 34.14 -36.79
CA PRO A 24 -16.40 32.85 -36.93
C PRO A 24 -16.22 32.19 -35.54
N GLN A 25 -16.86 31.04 -35.37
CA GLN A 25 -16.71 30.19 -34.18
C GLN A 25 -15.36 29.46 -34.23
N PRO A 26 -14.64 29.32 -33.10
CA PRO A 26 -13.47 28.46 -33.03
C PRO A 26 -13.89 27.00 -33.25
N GLY A 27 -13.05 26.24 -33.95
CA GLY A 27 -13.32 24.87 -34.39
C GLY A 27 -13.71 23.92 -33.26
N PRO A 28 -14.26 22.73 -33.62
CA PRO A 28 -14.84 21.82 -32.66
C PRO A 28 -13.80 21.42 -31.61
N VAL A 29 -14.08 21.80 -30.36
CA VAL A 29 -13.40 21.26 -29.19
C VAL A 29 -13.68 19.76 -29.19
N VAL A 30 -12.72 18.98 -29.68
CA VAL A 30 -12.67 17.54 -29.51
C VAL A 30 -12.73 17.32 -28.00
N GLN A 31 -13.90 16.96 -27.48
CA GLN A 31 -14.02 16.48 -26.11
C GLN A 31 -13.15 15.25 -25.99
N SER A 32 -11.97 15.41 -25.40
CA SER A 32 -11.06 14.32 -25.10
C SER A 32 -11.82 13.29 -24.28
N VAL A 33 -11.95 12.07 -24.81
CA VAL A 33 -12.50 10.90 -24.13
C VAL A 33 -12.04 10.90 -22.67
N GLY A 34 -13.01 10.90 -21.74
CA GLY A 34 -12.88 11.33 -20.35
C GLY A 34 -11.57 10.99 -19.64
N ARG A 35 -10.71 12.01 -19.48
CA ARG A 35 -9.48 11.92 -18.69
C ARG A 35 -9.84 11.82 -17.20
N ARG A 36 -9.34 10.80 -16.49
CA ARG A 36 -9.62 10.60 -15.05
C ARG A 36 -8.86 11.57 -14.14
N THR A 37 -7.98 12.39 -14.69
CA THR A 37 -7.12 13.33 -13.99
C THR A 37 -7.37 14.75 -14.47
N PRO A 38 -7.25 15.78 -13.60
CA PRO A 38 -7.37 17.19 -13.99
C PRO A 38 -6.44 17.54 -15.16
N SER A 39 -6.84 18.49 -16.01
CA SER A 39 -6.02 18.95 -17.14
C SER A 39 -4.75 19.69 -16.70
N THR A 40 -4.81 20.38 -15.55
CA THR A 40 -3.70 21.13 -14.94
C THR A 40 -2.67 20.25 -14.24
N LEU A 41 -2.91 18.93 -14.17
CA LEU A 41 -2.03 17.97 -13.55
C LEU A 41 -1.06 17.37 -14.58
N GLN A 42 0.24 17.58 -14.36
CA GLN A 42 1.31 16.92 -15.10
C GLN A 42 1.76 15.68 -14.34
N ILE A 43 1.74 14.52 -15.01
CA ILE A 43 2.13 13.24 -14.42
C ILE A 43 3.34 12.72 -15.20
N GLN A 44 4.42 12.51 -14.47
CA GLN A 44 5.70 12.07 -14.99
C GLN A 44 6.08 10.71 -14.39
N TYR A 45 6.92 9.97 -15.10
CA TYR A 45 7.57 8.78 -14.57
C TYR A 45 9.08 8.85 -14.82
N VAL A 46 9.84 8.31 -13.87
CA VAL A 46 11.30 8.20 -13.96
C VAL A 46 11.65 6.72 -13.84
N VAL A 47 12.41 6.21 -14.80
CA VAL A 47 12.92 4.84 -14.78
C VAL A 47 14.30 4.86 -14.15
N CYS A 48 14.47 4.23 -12.99
CA CYS A 48 15.74 4.21 -12.25
C CYS A 48 16.04 2.81 -11.70
N GLU A 49 17.33 2.51 -11.53
CA GLU A 49 17.75 1.29 -10.85
C GLU A 49 17.49 1.36 -9.34
N ALA A 50 17.43 0.19 -8.70
CA ALA A 50 17.24 0.06 -7.25
C ALA A 50 18.22 0.92 -6.42
N SER A 51 19.50 0.93 -6.78
CA SER A 51 20.53 1.73 -6.12
C SER A 51 20.35 3.23 -6.29
N GLN A 52 19.74 3.67 -7.40
CA GLN A 52 19.58 5.07 -7.75
C GLN A 52 18.30 5.68 -7.19
N LYS A 53 17.33 4.86 -6.78
CA LYS A 53 16.00 5.33 -6.36
C LYS A 53 16.04 6.31 -5.17
N MET A 54 16.80 5.98 -4.13
CA MET A 54 16.97 6.87 -2.96
C MET A 54 17.77 8.14 -3.30
N PRO A 55 18.93 8.07 -4.01
CA PRO A 55 19.61 9.26 -4.53
C PRO A 55 18.72 10.17 -5.40
N GLN A 56 17.88 9.61 -6.27
CA GLN A 56 16.95 10.38 -7.11
C GLN A 56 15.93 11.14 -6.24
N LEU A 57 15.37 10.49 -5.22
CA LEU A 57 14.48 11.16 -4.26
C LEU A 57 15.20 12.31 -3.55
N VAL A 58 16.43 12.10 -3.08
CA VAL A 58 17.19 13.15 -2.37
C VAL A 58 17.49 14.33 -3.30
N ALA A 59 17.92 14.08 -4.53
CA ALA A 59 18.15 15.12 -5.54
C ALA A 59 16.86 15.91 -5.83
N PHE A 60 15.74 15.21 -6.02
CA PHE A 60 14.42 15.82 -6.23
C PHE A 60 14.01 16.72 -5.05
N LEU A 61 14.15 16.22 -3.81
CA LEU A 61 13.79 17.00 -2.62
C LEU A 61 14.69 18.24 -2.44
N GLN A 62 15.94 18.18 -2.89
CA GLN A 62 16.87 19.31 -2.85
C GLN A 62 16.48 20.41 -3.86
N GLU A 63 16.06 20.01 -5.06
CA GLU A 63 15.56 20.92 -6.09
C GLU A 63 14.26 21.61 -5.67
N HIS A 64 13.38 20.87 -4.98
CA HIS A 64 12.05 21.34 -4.57
C HIS A 64 11.95 21.78 -3.09
N LYS A 65 13.06 22.24 -2.49
CA LYS A 65 13.14 22.58 -1.05
C LYS A 65 12.17 23.66 -0.56
N THR A 66 11.70 24.53 -1.47
CA THR A 66 10.78 25.65 -1.16
C THR A 66 9.31 25.30 -1.41
N GLN A 67 9.01 24.05 -1.75
CA GLN A 67 7.67 23.60 -2.11
C GLN A 67 7.12 22.61 -1.08
N LYS A 68 5.80 22.42 -1.06
CA LYS A 68 5.14 21.33 -0.34
C LYS A 68 5.14 20.08 -1.22
N VAL A 69 5.82 19.05 -0.73
CA VAL A 69 5.98 17.77 -1.39
C VAL A 69 5.36 16.68 -0.53
N ILE A 70 4.53 15.82 -1.13
CA ILE A 70 4.06 14.59 -0.49
C ILE A 70 4.76 13.40 -1.14
N VAL A 71 5.45 12.59 -0.34
CA VAL A 71 6.15 11.38 -0.78
C VAL A 71 5.40 10.15 -0.28
N TYR A 72 4.84 9.39 -1.21
CA TYR A 72 4.16 8.12 -0.94
C TYR A 72 5.14 6.96 -0.93
N PHE A 73 5.10 6.19 0.16
CA PHE A 73 5.77 4.90 0.28
C PHE A 73 4.76 3.76 0.35
N LEU A 74 5.19 2.56 -0.02
CA LEU A 74 4.32 1.40 -0.06
C LEU A 74 3.89 0.93 1.34
N THR A 75 4.77 1.02 2.34
CA THR A 75 4.52 0.48 3.69
C THR A 75 4.81 1.48 4.80
N CYS A 76 4.19 1.27 5.96
CA CYS A 76 4.45 2.09 7.15
C CYS A 76 5.92 2.00 7.59
N ALA A 77 6.56 0.83 7.44
CA ALA A 77 7.95 0.66 7.86
C ALA A 77 8.94 1.38 6.91
N CYS A 78 8.61 1.50 5.62
CA CYS A 78 9.37 2.34 4.70
C CYS A 78 9.28 3.83 5.09
N VAL A 79 8.11 4.31 5.50
CA VAL A 79 7.94 5.68 6.04
C VAL A 79 8.76 5.88 7.31
N ASP A 80 8.69 4.95 8.26
CA ASP A 80 9.50 4.97 9.49
C ASP A 80 11.00 5.08 9.15
N PHE A 81 11.49 4.22 8.25
CA PHE A 81 12.88 4.21 7.82
C PHE A 81 13.29 5.52 7.15
N ALA A 82 12.52 6.00 6.18
CA ALA A 82 12.80 7.25 5.46
C ALA A 82 12.79 8.47 6.41
N SER A 83 11.88 8.50 7.38
CA SER A 83 11.80 9.57 8.38
C SER A 83 13.04 9.66 9.28
N VAL A 84 13.73 8.53 9.49
CA VAL A 84 14.96 8.46 10.27
C VAL A 84 16.17 8.81 9.41
N VAL A 85 16.23 8.28 8.19
CA VAL A 85 17.40 8.38 7.32
C VAL A 85 17.51 9.74 6.67
N LEU A 86 16.42 10.25 6.07
CA LEU A 86 16.48 11.49 5.27
C LEU A 86 17.00 12.68 6.09
N PRO A 87 16.53 12.98 7.32
CA PRO A 87 17.07 14.11 8.10
C PRO A 87 18.56 13.98 8.47
N ARG A 88 19.11 12.76 8.42
CA ARG A 88 20.53 12.49 8.71
C ARG A 88 21.42 12.64 7.48
N LEU A 89 20.84 12.79 6.29
CA LEU A 89 21.58 13.05 5.06
C LEU A 89 21.94 14.53 4.98
N PRO A 90 23.20 14.89 4.64
CA PRO A 90 23.63 16.29 4.54
C PRO A 90 22.73 17.14 3.64
N GLN A 91 22.28 16.58 2.52
CA GLN A 91 21.46 17.25 1.50
C GLN A 91 20.05 17.59 1.99
N CYS A 92 19.54 16.84 2.96
CA CYS A 92 18.17 16.98 3.46
C CYS A 92 18.08 17.70 4.82
N LYS A 93 19.21 18.12 5.41
CA LYS A 93 19.22 18.79 6.73
C LYS A 93 18.38 20.06 6.80
N ALA A 94 18.27 20.78 5.70
CA ALA A 94 17.48 22.01 5.61
C ALA A 94 15.99 21.77 5.33
N LEU A 95 15.57 20.51 5.14
CA LEU A 95 14.18 20.19 4.80
C LEU A 95 13.36 19.90 6.07
N CYS A 96 12.17 20.50 6.13
CA CYS A 96 11.16 20.16 7.13
C CYS A 96 10.48 18.83 6.73
N ILE A 97 10.94 17.72 7.31
CA ILE A 97 10.42 16.38 7.00
C ILE A 97 9.46 15.93 8.09
N SER A 98 8.23 15.61 7.70
CA SER A 98 7.18 15.06 8.55
C SER A 98 6.78 13.67 8.06
N ALA A 99 6.43 12.76 8.96
CA ALA A 99 5.99 11.41 8.63
C ALA A 99 4.58 11.15 9.13
N LEU A 100 3.76 10.45 8.33
CA LEU A 100 2.37 10.16 8.65
C LEU A 100 1.96 8.79 8.11
N HIS A 101 1.69 7.85 9.00
CA HIS A 101 1.23 6.50 8.64
C HIS A 101 0.21 5.95 9.64
N GLY A 102 -0.55 4.91 9.26
CA GLY A 102 -1.69 4.41 10.02
C GLY A 102 -1.37 3.75 11.37
N LYS A 103 -0.09 3.50 11.68
CA LYS A 103 0.35 2.96 12.99
C LYS A 103 0.67 4.04 14.02
N MET A 104 0.63 5.32 13.63
CA MET A 104 0.84 6.44 14.55
C MET A 104 -0.41 6.72 15.37
N LYS A 105 -0.22 7.20 16.60
CA LYS A 105 -1.34 7.66 17.45
C LYS A 105 -2.08 8.81 16.77
N GLN A 106 -3.41 8.83 16.89
CA GLN A 106 -4.26 9.82 16.22
C GLN A 106 -3.89 11.27 16.59
N ALA A 107 -3.58 11.53 17.86
CA ALA A 107 -3.15 12.86 18.31
C ALA A 107 -1.89 13.34 17.55
N VAL A 108 -0.88 12.46 17.42
CA VAL A 108 0.34 12.77 16.67
C VAL A 108 0.03 13.02 15.20
N ARG A 109 -0.84 12.20 14.59
CA ARG A 109 -1.26 12.39 13.19
C ARG A 109 -1.91 13.76 12.98
N ALA A 110 -2.81 14.16 13.86
CA ALA A 110 -3.50 15.45 13.78
C ALA A 110 -2.52 16.61 13.93
N THR A 111 -1.62 16.57 14.92
CA THR A 111 -0.61 17.62 15.13
C THR A 111 0.37 17.71 13.96
N THR A 112 0.89 16.60 13.47
CA THR A 112 1.81 16.57 12.32
C THR A 112 1.15 17.09 11.05
N LEU A 113 -0.10 16.72 10.81
CA LEU A 113 -0.85 17.20 9.66
C LEU A 113 -1.12 18.70 9.73
N ALA A 114 -1.54 19.21 10.90
CA ALA A 114 -1.77 20.63 11.11
C ALA A 114 -0.49 21.44 10.91
N ALA A 115 0.64 20.96 11.46
CA ALA A 115 1.95 21.58 11.27
C ALA A 115 2.37 21.61 9.79
N PHE A 116 2.16 20.51 9.06
CA PHE A 116 2.48 20.44 7.63
C PHE A 116 1.57 21.34 6.77
N ALA A 117 0.27 21.40 7.10
CA ALA A 117 -0.68 22.25 6.40
C ALA A 117 -0.34 23.74 6.58
N ALA A 118 0.07 24.14 7.78
CA ALA A 118 0.45 25.52 8.10
C ALA A 118 1.82 25.93 7.57
N ALA A 119 2.76 24.99 7.40
CA ALA A 119 4.09 25.28 6.88
C ALA A 119 4.02 25.79 5.42
N PRO A 120 4.82 26.79 4.99
CA PRO A 120 4.83 27.24 3.60
C PRO A 120 5.51 26.25 2.65
N ALA A 121 6.45 25.45 3.17
CA ALA A 121 7.19 24.44 2.44
C ALA A 121 7.51 23.26 3.36
N GLY A 122 7.70 22.08 2.79
CA GLY A 122 8.05 20.89 3.56
C GLY A 122 7.81 19.59 2.81
N VAL A 123 8.23 18.48 3.43
CA VAL A 123 8.10 17.14 2.88
C VAL A 123 7.27 16.28 3.82
N LEU A 124 6.14 15.75 3.34
CA LEU A 124 5.32 14.79 4.08
C LEU A 124 5.53 13.38 3.52
N LEU A 125 6.12 12.50 4.30
CA LEU A 125 6.27 11.08 4.00
C LEU A 125 5.02 10.34 4.48
N CYS A 126 4.32 9.63 3.60
CA CYS A 126 3.09 8.95 4.00
C CYS A 126 2.77 7.66 3.25
N THR A 127 1.76 6.95 3.75
CA THR A 127 1.15 5.79 3.08
C THR A 127 -0.29 6.10 2.66
N ASP A 128 -0.84 5.27 1.76
CA ASP A 128 -2.20 5.44 1.22
C ASP A 128 -3.28 5.55 2.29
N VAL A 129 -3.24 4.67 3.29
CA VAL A 129 -4.23 4.63 4.38
C VAL A 129 -4.23 5.94 5.15
N ALA A 130 -3.05 6.54 5.31
CA ALA A 130 -2.88 7.69 6.15
C ALA A 130 -3.26 8.99 5.43
N ALA A 131 -3.11 9.03 4.10
CA ALA A 131 -3.43 10.20 3.28
C ALA A 131 -4.89 10.24 2.75
N ARG A 132 -5.65 9.14 2.84
CA ARG A 132 -7.07 9.12 2.46
C ARG A 132 -7.86 10.10 3.33
N GLY A 133 -8.70 10.91 2.68
CA GLY A 133 -9.53 11.91 3.35
C GLY A 133 -8.77 13.12 3.92
N LEU A 134 -7.44 13.20 3.75
CA LEU A 134 -6.70 14.39 4.13
C LEU A 134 -6.83 15.45 3.04
N ASP A 135 -7.35 16.62 3.41
CA ASP A 135 -7.29 17.82 2.59
C ASP A 135 -6.09 18.65 3.02
N ILE A 136 -5.06 18.66 2.16
CA ILE A 136 -3.85 19.43 2.40
C ILE A 136 -3.80 20.49 1.31
N PRO A 137 -3.97 21.78 1.64
CA PRO A 137 -3.91 22.84 0.66
C PRO A 137 -2.48 23.06 0.16
N ASP A 138 -2.37 23.60 -1.05
CA ASP A 138 -1.11 24.09 -1.64
C ASP A 138 -0.04 23.03 -1.91
N VAL A 139 -0.40 21.76 -2.13
CA VAL A 139 0.58 20.72 -2.49
C VAL A 139 1.01 20.88 -3.95
N GLN A 140 2.27 21.20 -4.22
CA GLN A 140 2.79 21.36 -5.59
C GLN A 140 3.26 20.04 -6.20
N TRP A 141 3.84 19.13 -5.41
CA TRP A 141 4.40 17.87 -5.89
C TRP A 141 3.91 16.66 -5.14
N ILE A 142 3.53 15.64 -5.91
CA ILE A 142 3.28 14.28 -5.43
C ILE A 142 4.38 13.37 -5.95
N VAL A 143 5.21 12.87 -5.07
CA VAL A 143 6.22 11.87 -5.37
C VAL A 143 5.68 10.51 -4.96
N GLN A 144 5.57 9.59 -5.90
CA GLN A 144 5.28 8.19 -5.62
C GLN A 144 6.61 7.46 -5.62
N PHE A 145 7.18 7.27 -4.43
CA PHE A 145 8.42 6.53 -4.29
C PHE A 145 8.24 5.12 -4.84
N ASP A 146 7.12 4.50 -4.51
CA ASP A 146 6.70 3.23 -5.12
C ASP A 146 5.31 3.35 -5.73
N PRO A 147 5.04 2.62 -6.83
CA PRO A 147 3.68 2.41 -7.31
C PRO A 147 2.76 1.87 -6.20
N PRO A 148 1.49 2.27 -6.15
CA PRO A 148 0.55 1.78 -5.16
C PRO A 148 0.19 0.31 -5.39
N GLN A 149 0.06 -0.48 -4.31
CA GLN A 149 -0.37 -1.89 -4.37
C GLN A 149 -1.67 -2.08 -5.17
N ASP A 150 -2.61 -1.15 -4.99
CA ASP A 150 -3.81 -1.04 -5.78
C ASP A 150 -3.69 0.12 -6.78
N PRO A 151 -3.69 -0.14 -8.09
CA PRO A 151 -3.62 0.93 -9.09
C PRO A 151 -4.76 1.93 -9.03
N SER A 152 -5.91 1.59 -8.41
CA SER A 152 -6.98 2.56 -8.16
C SER A 152 -6.51 3.72 -7.27
N ALA A 153 -5.59 3.44 -6.33
CA ALA A 153 -5.03 4.43 -5.43
C ALA A 153 -4.11 5.43 -6.16
N PHE A 154 -3.59 5.09 -7.35
CA PHE A 154 -2.74 5.99 -8.13
C PHE A 154 -3.42 7.33 -8.39
N VAL A 155 -4.68 7.29 -8.86
CA VAL A 155 -5.49 8.49 -9.12
C VAL A 155 -5.76 9.27 -7.83
N HIS A 156 -6.00 8.57 -6.72
CA HIS A 156 -6.24 9.20 -5.42
C HIS A 156 -5.01 9.89 -4.83
N ARG A 157 -3.80 9.38 -5.13
CA ARG A 157 -2.52 9.97 -4.74
C ARG A 157 -2.27 11.26 -5.52
N VAL A 158 -2.35 11.20 -6.85
CA VAL A 158 -2.09 12.38 -7.70
C VAL A 158 -3.19 13.43 -7.57
N GLY A 159 -4.43 13.03 -7.23
CA GLY A 159 -5.53 13.93 -6.90
C GLY A 159 -5.39 14.69 -5.56
N ARG A 160 -4.23 14.60 -4.90
CA ARG A 160 -3.88 15.46 -3.75
C ARG A 160 -3.32 16.82 -4.18
N THR A 161 -2.78 16.91 -5.39
CA THR A 161 -2.34 18.17 -6.01
C THR A 161 -3.36 18.64 -7.05
N ALA A 162 -3.08 19.76 -7.72
CA ALA A 162 -3.92 20.37 -8.75
C ALA A 162 -5.37 20.61 -8.29
N ARG A 163 -5.55 20.98 -7.02
CA ARG A 163 -6.86 21.30 -6.43
C ARG A 163 -7.21 22.77 -6.61
N MET A 164 -8.51 23.07 -6.64
CA MET A 164 -9.03 24.44 -6.72
C MET A 164 -8.44 25.26 -7.89
N GLY A 165 -8.36 24.65 -9.08
CA GLY A 165 -7.89 25.32 -10.30
C GLY A 165 -6.37 25.54 -10.40
N ARG A 166 -5.59 25.08 -9.41
CA ARG A 166 -4.12 25.20 -9.43
C ARG A 166 -3.49 24.12 -10.32
N SER A 167 -2.27 24.40 -10.78
CA SER A 167 -1.39 23.39 -11.39
C SER A 167 -0.80 22.48 -10.33
N GLY A 168 -0.51 21.24 -10.72
CA GLY A 168 0.11 20.26 -9.85
C GLY A 168 0.98 19.31 -10.64
N ASN A 169 2.00 18.79 -10.00
CA ASN A 169 2.91 17.84 -10.62
C ASN A 169 2.96 16.55 -9.81
N ALA A 170 3.09 15.42 -10.51
CA ALA A 170 3.26 14.13 -9.90
C ALA A 170 4.37 13.36 -10.61
N VAL A 171 5.23 12.69 -9.85
CA VAL A 171 6.27 11.80 -10.38
C VAL A 171 6.15 10.43 -9.75
N VAL A 172 6.31 9.37 -10.53
CA VAL A 172 6.43 7.99 -10.04
C VAL A 172 7.78 7.39 -10.44
N TYR A 173 8.46 6.75 -9.50
CA TYR A 173 9.66 5.99 -9.79
C TYR A 173 9.31 4.56 -10.14
N LEU A 174 9.86 4.08 -11.25
CA LEU A 174 9.69 2.71 -11.75
C LEU A 174 11.05 2.07 -11.97
N PHE A 175 11.16 0.76 -11.73
CA PHE A 175 12.30 -0.01 -12.17
C PHE A 175 12.24 -0.27 -13.69
N PRO A 176 13.37 -0.59 -14.35
CA PRO A 176 13.40 -0.84 -15.79
C PRO A 176 12.40 -1.93 -16.26
N HIS A 177 12.18 -2.96 -15.45
CA HIS A 177 11.24 -4.04 -15.73
C HIS A 177 9.76 -3.69 -15.46
N GLU A 178 9.49 -2.56 -14.80
CA GLU A 178 8.14 -2.11 -14.42
C GLU A 178 7.53 -1.13 -15.44
N THR A 179 8.23 -0.86 -16.54
CA THR A 179 7.79 0.06 -17.62
C THR A 179 6.43 -0.31 -18.22
N SER A 180 6.06 -1.59 -18.19
CA SER A 180 4.71 -2.07 -18.58
C SER A 180 3.58 -1.44 -17.77
N TYR A 181 3.87 -0.91 -16.57
CA TYR A 181 2.89 -0.18 -15.76
C TYR A 181 2.43 1.12 -16.44
N VAL A 182 3.29 1.77 -17.24
CA VAL A 182 2.95 2.99 -17.97
C VAL A 182 1.88 2.71 -19.02
N GLU A 183 2.04 1.63 -19.79
CA GLU A 183 1.04 1.20 -20.78
C GLU A 183 -0.28 0.80 -20.10
N PHE A 184 -0.20 0.12 -18.96
CA PHE A 184 -1.39 -0.20 -18.16
C PHE A 184 -2.16 1.05 -17.71
N LEU A 185 -1.46 2.10 -17.27
CA LEU A 185 -2.08 3.37 -16.87
C LEU A 185 -2.63 4.16 -18.07
N LYS A 186 -1.97 4.07 -19.23
CA LYS A 186 -2.42 4.67 -20.49
C LYS A 186 -3.77 4.09 -20.93
N VAL A 187 -3.94 2.76 -20.85
CA VAL A 187 -5.24 2.08 -21.11
C VAL A 187 -6.34 2.55 -20.15
N ARG A 188 -5.96 2.99 -18.93
CA ARG A 188 -6.90 3.56 -17.94
C ARG A 188 -7.14 5.07 -18.11
N ASN A 189 -6.75 5.66 -19.25
CA ASN A 189 -6.85 7.09 -19.56
C ASN A 189 -6.06 8.00 -18.59
N ILE A 190 -4.91 7.51 -18.13
CA ILE A 190 -3.97 8.27 -17.30
C ILE A 190 -2.65 8.36 -18.10
N PRO A 191 -2.46 9.38 -18.93
CA PRO A 191 -1.21 9.53 -19.68
C PRO A 191 -0.08 9.99 -18.75
N LEU A 192 1.07 9.32 -18.83
CA LEU A 192 2.30 9.72 -18.13
C LEU A 192 3.36 10.14 -19.15
N GLN A 193 4.16 11.12 -18.78
CA GLN A 193 5.31 11.58 -19.58
C GLN A 193 6.62 11.07 -18.97
N GLN A 194 7.57 10.66 -19.80
CA GLN A 194 8.87 10.25 -19.30
C GLN A 194 9.69 11.47 -18.89
N ALA A 195 10.22 11.45 -17.67
CA ALA A 195 11.18 12.44 -17.20
C ALA A 195 12.59 11.85 -17.20
N ALA A 196 13.58 12.70 -17.43
CA ALA A 196 14.99 12.32 -17.39
C ALA A 196 15.44 12.08 -15.94
N LEU A 197 16.41 11.18 -15.77
CA LEU A 197 17.12 10.99 -14.50
C LEU A 197 17.86 12.27 -14.12
N ALA A 198 17.92 12.59 -12.82
CA ALA A 198 18.80 13.65 -12.36
C ALA A 198 20.26 13.32 -12.70
N ARG A 199 20.97 14.27 -13.31
CA ARG A 199 22.33 14.08 -13.84
C ARG A 199 23.38 13.93 -12.74
N ALA A 200 23.18 14.59 -11.60
CA ALA A 200 24.08 14.57 -10.46
C ALA A 200 23.37 13.94 -9.27
N LEU A 201 23.72 12.68 -8.96
CA LEU A 201 23.14 11.96 -7.84
C LEU A 201 24.05 12.05 -6.61
N PRO A 202 23.52 12.44 -5.44
CA PRO A 202 24.28 12.34 -4.21
C PRO A 202 24.52 10.87 -3.88
N ASP A 203 25.73 10.55 -3.43
CA ASP A 203 26.04 9.20 -2.99
C ASP A 203 25.47 8.96 -1.58
N VAL A 204 24.25 8.43 -1.53
CA VAL A 204 23.48 8.21 -0.29
C VAL A 204 23.82 6.85 0.34
N GLN A 205 24.16 5.86 -0.49
CA GLN A 205 24.33 4.47 -0.07
C GLN A 205 25.38 4.28 1.05
N PRO A 206 26.63 4.78 0.94
CA PRO A 206 27.64 4.58 1.98
C PRO A 206 27.29 5.34 3.27
N ILE A 207 26.58 6.46 3.17
CA ILE A 207 26.15 7.24 4.34
C ILE A 207 25.13 6.42 5.14
N VAL A 208 24.13 5.87 4.48
CA VAL A 208 23.08 5.06 5.12
C VAL A 208 23.66 3.76 5.69
N GLN A 209 24.56 3.10 4.96
CA GLN A 209 25.26 1.90 5.43
C GLN A 209 26.05 2.20 6.71
N ARG A 210 26.90 3.24 6.70
CA ARG A 210 27.67 3.66 7.87
C ARG A 210 26.75 4.02 9.05
N GLN A 211 25.64 4.71 8.79
CA GLN A 211 24.68 5.07 9.83
C GLN A 211 24.06 3.85 10.48
N ALA A 212 23.76 2.81 9.73
CA ALA A 212 23.15 1.62 10.25
C ALA A 212 24.14 0.64 10.90
N GLU A 213 25.41 0.66 10.48
CA GLU A 213 26.48 0.01 11.24
C GLU A 213 26.71 0.67 12.60
N THR A 214 26.45 1.99 12.70
CA THR A 214 26.66 2.75 13.93
C THR A 214 25.42 2.79 14.84
N ASP A 215 24.23 2.85 14.26
CA ASP A 215 22.97 3.03 14.99
C ASP A 215 21.99 1.90 14.68
N ARG A 216 21.73 1.09 15.71
CA ARG A 216 20.80 -0.04 15.65
C ARG A 216 19.39 0.37 15.20
N LEU A 217 18.95 1.59 15.49
CA LEU A 217 17.65 2.08 15.08
C LEU A 217 17.50 2.09 13.56
N VAL A 218 18.51 2.58 12.84
CA VAL A 218 18.51 2.60 11.37
C VAL A 218 18.56 1.18 10.83
N MET A 219 19.34 0.31 11.47
CA MET A 219 19.44 -1.09 11.07
C MET A 219 18.12 -1.84 11.20
N GLU A 220 17.46 -1.75 12.36
CA GLU A 220 16.17 -2.41 12.60
C GLU A 220 15.07 -1.81 11.72
N ALA A 221 15.05 -0.48 11.55
CA ALA A 221 14.11 0.20 10.66
C ALA A 221 14.32 -0.23 9.20
N GLY A 222 15.56 -0.30 8.72
CA GLY A 222 15.90 -0.72 7.37
C GLY A 222 15.55 -2.19 7.10
N THR A 223 15.89 -3.09 8.03
CA THR A 223 15.54 -4.52 7.92
C THR A 223 14.03 -4.72 7.88
N LYS A 224 13.29 -4.04 8.76
CA LYS A 224 11.83 -4.10 8.81
C LYS A 224 11.19 -3.50 7.56
N ALA A 225 11.70 -2.35 7.09
CA ALA A 225 11.27 -1.72 5.85
C ALA A 225 11.43 -2.68 4.68
N PHE A 226 12.60 -3.30 4.55
CA PHE A 226 12.90 -4.27 3.50
C PHE A 226 11.94 -5.46 3.47
N LEU A 227 11.78 -6.17 4.59
CA LEU A 227 10.87 -7.32 4.66
C LEU A 227 9.42 -6.91 4.36
N SER A 228 9.00 -5.75 4.87
CA SER A 228 7.66 -5.22 4.59
C SER A 228 7.45 -4.89 3.12
N TYR A 229 8.48 -4.35 2.47
CA TYR A 229 8.45 -3.97 1.06
C TYR A 229 8.33 -5.18 0.16
N MET A 230 9.17 -6.20 0.39
CA MET A 230 9.10 -7.46 -0.35
C MET A 230 7.71 -8.09 -0.24
N ARG A 231 7.16 -8.14 0.98
CA ARG A 231 5.80 -8.63 1.21
C ARG A 231 4.78 -7.80 0.44
N ALA A 232 4.90 -6.48 0.48
CA ALA A 232 3.95 -5.58 -0.16
C ALA A 232 3.97 -5.66 -1.70
N TYR A 233 5.14 -5.87 -2.31
CA TYR A 233 5.26 -6.13 -3.75
C TYR A 233 4.72 -7.52 -4.13
N LYS A 234 4.93 -8.54 -3.29
CA LYS A 234 4.34 -9.87 -3.50
C LYS A 234 2.81 -9.84 -3.49
N GLU A 235 2.23 -9.00 -2.64
CA GLU A 235 0.78 -8.82 -2.49
C GLU A 235 0.19 -7.78 -3.48
N HIS A 236 0.98 -7.27 -4.44
CA HIS A 236 0.54 -6.24 -5.37
C HIS A 236 -0.53 -6.76 -6.36
N HIS A 237 -1.59 -5.97 -6.61
CA HIS A 237 -2.67 -6.36 -7.53
C HIS A 237 -2.17 -6.62 -8.97
N CYS A 238 -1.20 -5.83 -9.44
CA CYS A 238 -0.52 -6.01 -10.73
C CYS A 238 0.70 -6.96 -10.62
N ARG A 239 0.52 -8.15 -10.05
CA ARG A 239 1.58 -9.18 -9.86
C ARG A 239 2.36 -9.56 -11.12
N PHE A 240 1.77 -9.38 -12.30
CA PHE A 240 2.42 -9.69 -13.57
C PHE A 240 3.45 -8.64 -13.99
N ILE A 241 3.20 -7.38 -13.61
CA ILE A 241 4.08 -6.24 -13.90
C ILE A 241 5.14 -6.12 -12.80
N PHE A 242 4.69 -6.15 -11.54
CA PHE A 242 5.54 -6.06 -10.37
C PHE A 242 6.00 -7.44 -9.93
N ARG A 243 6.88 -8.05 -10.72
CA ARG A 243 7.58 -9.28 -10.36
C ARG A 243 8.89 -8.92 -9.68
N LEU A 244 9.11 -9.43 -8.46
CA LEU A 244 10.46 -9.44 -7.87
C LEU A 244 11.35 -10.38 -8.70
N GLN A 245 11.99 -9.85 -9.75
CA GLN A 245 13.09 -10.52 -10.45
C GLN A 245 14.46 -10.12 -9.88
N VAL A 246 14.48 -9.17 -8.95
CA VAL A 246 15.69 -8.73 -8.26
C VAL A 246 16.20 -9.87 -7.40
N GLY A 247 17.34 -10.44 -7.81
CA GLY A 247 18.16 -11.30 -6.95
C GLY A 247 18.43 -10.61 -5.60
N TRP A 248 18.75 -11.39 -4.58
CA TRP A 248 18.92 -10.91 -3.20
C TRP A 248 19.81 -9.65 -3.10
N GLN A 249 20.83 -9.50 -3.95
CA GLN A 249 21.67 -8.30 -4.01
C GLN A 249 20.95 -7.05 -4.56
N GLY A 250 20.10 -7.15 -5.59
CA GLY A 250 19.37 -6.01 -6.15
C GLY A 250 18.29 -5.48 -5.20
N CYS A 251 17.66 -6.40 -4.46
CA CYS A 251 16.75 -6.13 -3.36
C CYS A 251 17.42 -5.34 -2.22
N GLN A 252 18.67 -5.68 -1.86
CA GLN A 252 19.41 -4.97 -0.82
C GLN A 252 19.65 -3.51 -1.18
N CYS A 253 19.90 -3.20 -2.45
CA CYS A 253 20.14 -1.83 -2.91
C CYS A 253 18.86 -0.97 -2.87
N ALA A 254 17.68 -1.54 -3.16
CA ALA A 254 16.42 -0.81 -3.27
C ALA A 254 15.99 -0.10 -1.97
N ILE A 255 16.36 -0.65 -0.82
CA ILE A 255 16.09 -0.07 0.52
C ILE A 255 17.39 0.29 1.25
N THR A 256 18.53 0.20 0.57
CA THR A 256 19.83 0.45 1.20
C THR A 256 19.98 -0.41 2.45
N LEU A 257 19.69 -1.71 2.31
CA LEU A 257 19.71 -2.67 3.40
C LEU A 257 21.07 -2.59 4.08
N PRO A 258 21.08 -2.29 5.37
CA PRO A 258 22.32 -2.26 6.07
C PRO A 258 22.58 -3.61 6.73
N VAL A 259 23.87 -3.95 6.67
CA VAL A 259 24.57 -4.90 7.54
C VAL A 259 24.63 -6.35 7.03
N ARG A 260 25.88 -6.82 6.96
CA ARG A 260 26.27 -8.23 6.93
C ARG A 260 25.85 -8.89 8.25
N PRO A 261 25.12 -10.02 8.27
CA PRO A 261 24.78 -10.69 9.52
C PRO A 261 26.06 -11.02 10.31
N GLY A 262 26.17 -10.56 11.57
CA GLY A 262 27.26 -10.96 12.47
C GLY A 262 27.81 -9.93 13.47
N ARG A 263 27.52 -8.63 13.36
CA ARG A 263 28.00 -7.61 14.34
C ARG A 263 26.89 -7.13 15.27
N GLU A 264 27.17 -7.07 16.58
CA GLU A 264 26.23 -6.53 17.57
C GLU A 264 26.21 -5.00 17.53
N VAL A 265 25.22 -4.43 16.85
CA VAL A 265 25.02 -2.97 16.78
C VAL A 265 24.23 -2.49 18.02
N ARG A 266 24.71 -1.41 18.67
CA ARG A 266 24.06 -0.74 19.81
C ARG A 266 23.21 0.44 19.34
N PHE A 267 22.17 0.81 20.10
CA PHE A 267 21.46 2.08 19.87
C PHE A 267 22.35 3.26 20.27
N LYS A 268 22.30 4.35 19.48
CA LYS A 268 22.97 5.62 19.87
C LYS A 268 22.30 6.27 21.08
N ASP A 269 20.97 6.16 21.17
CA ASP A 269 20.19 6.69 22.29
C ASP A 269 20.31 5.78 23.52
N LYS A 270 20.98 6.28 24.57
CA LYS A 270 21.25 5.54 25.80
C LYS A 270 19.95 5.08 26.50
N ALA A 271 18.87 5.86 26.41
CA ALA A 271 17.59 5.51 27.03
C ALA A 271 16.94 4.32 26.32
N ARG A 272 16.96 4.32 24.98
CA ARG A 272 16.46 3.20 24.17
C ARG A 272 17.30 1.94 24.35
N GLU A 273 18.62 2.07 24.47
CA GLU A 273 19.49 0.92 24.75
C GLU A 273 19.18 0.30 26.12
N LYS A 274 18.95 1.13 27.15
CA LYS A 274 18.53 0.66 28.48
C LYS A 274 17.19 -0.08 28.43
N GLN A 275 16.20 0.45 27.72
CA GLN A 275 14.90 -0.20 27.51
C GLN A 275 15.05 -1.53 26.76
N ARG A 276 15.87 -1.57 25.71
CA ARG A 276 16.17 -2.80 24.96
C ARG A 276 16.78 -3.86 25.87
N GLN A 277 17.78 -3.50 26.68
CA GLN A 277 18.43 -4.44 27.60
C GLN A 277 17.45 -4.96 28.65
N ALA A 278 16.56 -4.10 29.18
CA ALA A 278 15.49 -4.53 30.08
C ALA A 278 14.53 -5.51 29.41
N ALA A 279 14.08 -5.22 28.19
CA ALA A 279 13.20 -6.10 27.41
C ALA A 279 13.87 -7.44 27.05
N LEU A 280 15.16 -7.43 26.72
CA LEU A 280 15.93 -8.65 26.44
C LEU A 280 16.09 -9.50 27.70
N LYS A 281 16.41 -8.89 28.85
CA LYS A 281 16.45 -9.57 30.15
C LYS A 281 15.09 -10.16 30.50
N GLN A 282 14.00 -9.43 30.26
CA GLN A 282 12.65 -9.92 30.48
C GLN A 282 12.31 -11.11 29.57
N ARG A 283 12.64 -11.05 28.28
CA ARG A 283 12.45 -12.18 27.36
C ARG A 283 13.28 -13.39 27.73
N LEU A 284 14.53 -13.20 28.13
CA LEU A 284 15.39 -14.29 28.61
C LEU A 284 14.84 -14.90 29.90
N ARG A 285 14.34 -14.07 30.81
CA ARG A 285 13.66 -14.52 32.02
C ARG A 285 12.40 -15.33 31.67
N GLN A 286 11.52 -14.82 30.81
CA GLN A 286 10.33 -15.52 30.32
C GLN A 286 10.69 -16.84 29.64
N ARG A 287 11.76 -16.87 28.85
CA ARG A 287 12.23 -18.09 28.18
C ARG A 287 12.83 -19.09 29.15
N ARG A 288 13.54 -18.64 30.19
CA ARG A 288 14.03 -19.49 31.29
C ARG A 288 12.89 -20.00 32.15
N GLU A 289 11.88 -19.18 32.44
CA GLU A 289 10.66 -19.58 33.15
C GLU A 289 9.86 -20.60 32.32
N ALA A 290 9.70 -20.40 31.01
CA ALA A 290 9.08 -21.36 30.10
C ALA A 290 9.88 -22.66 29.95
N ALA A 291 11.21 -22.63 30.08
CA ALA A 291 12.06 -23.81 30.05
C ALA A 291 12.22 -24.50 31.42
N ALA A 292 11.94 -23.79 32.52
CA ALA A 292 12.00 -24.29 33.90
C ALA A 292 10.64 -24.78 34.39
N GLN A 293 9.54 -24.39 33.74
CA GLN A 293 8.33 -25.18 33.78
C GLN A 293 8.69 -26.55 33.18
N PRO A 294 8.54 -27.66 33.93
CA PRO A 294 8.62 -28.97 33.34
C PRO A 294 7.67 -28.97 32.14
N GLU A 295 8.06 -29.60 31.04
CA GLU A 295 7.05 -30.13 30.14
C GLU A 295 6.18 -31.06 31.00
N GLN A 296 5.13 -30.52 31.62
CA GLN A 296 3.90 -31.27 31.69
C GLN A 296 3.69 -31.63 30.25
N GLN A 297 3.89 -32.90 29.95
CA GLN A 297 3.47 -33.49 28.71
C GLN A 297 1.99 -33.14 28.59
N HIS A 298 1.70 -32.00 27.97
CA HIS A 298 0.58 -31.89 27.09
C HIS A 298 0.92 -32.80 25.90
N LYS A 299 0.91 -34.12 26.16
CA LYS A 299 -0.07 -34.91 25.45
C LYS A 299 -1.31 -34.07 25.59
N ALA A 300 -1.72 -33.37 24.52
CA ALA A 300 -3.14 -33.06 24.38
C ALA A 300 -3.84 -34.28 24.95
N PRO A 301 -4.71 -34.17 25.97
CA PRO A 301 -5.34 -35.36 26.45
C PRO A 301 -5.87 -36.00 25.18
N LEU A 302 -5.32 -37.18 24.85
CA LEU A 302 -6.16 -38.22 24.32
C LEU A 302 -7.27 -38.15 25.32
N LYS A 303 -8.37 -37.48 24.93
CA LYS A 303 -9.58 -37.48 25.72
C LYS A 303 -9.61 -38.92 26.18
N PRO A 304 -9.61 -39.24 27.49
CA PRO A 304 -9.91 -40.61 27.85
C PRO A 304 -11.12 -40.91 26.98
N GLU A 305 -11.02 -41.93 26.13
CA GLU A 305 -12.21 -42.42 25.47
C GLU A 305 -13.05 -42.83 26.66
N VAL A 306 -13.86 -41.87 27.12
CA VAL A 306 -14.96 -42.13 27.97
C VAL A 306 -15.77 -42.96 27.02
N HIS A 307 -15.66 -44.28 27.16
CA HIS A 307 -16.67 -45.20 26.69
C HIS A 307 -17.95 -44.74 27.37
N LEU A 308 -18.59 -43.76 26.76
CA LEU A 308 -19.91 -43.30 27.10
C LEU A 308 -20.77 -44.56 27.01
N PRO A 309 -21.52 -44.91 28.07
CA PRO A 309 -22.44 -46.03 28.02
C PRO A 309 -23.29 -45.92 26.75
N ALA A 310 -23.61 -47.04 26.10
CA ALA A 310 -24.28 -47.06 24.79
C ALA A 310 -25.52 -46.13 24.72
N ALA A 311 -26.24 -45.98 25.83
CA ALA A 311 -27.38 -45.07 25.96
C ALA A 311 -27.04 -43.58 25.76
N LYS A 312 -25.84 -43.14 26.18
CA LYS A 312 -25.40 -41.75 26.09
C LYS A 312 -24.81 -41.41 24.71
N ARG A 313 -24.29 -42.42 23.99
CA ARG A 313 -23.90 -42.30 22.57
C ARG A 313 -25.14 -42.21 21.67
N ARG A 314 -26.15 -43.06 21.91
CA ARG A 314 -27.45 -42.99 21.21
C ARG A 314 -28.10 -41.61 21.36
N LYS A 315 -28.18 -41.08 22.59
CA LYS A 315 -28.73 -39.72 22.81
C LYS A 315 -27.96 -38.59 22.13
N LEU A 316 -26.64 -38.72 21.93
CA LEU A 316 -25.87 -37.72 21.20
C LEU A 316 -26.16 -37.82 19.70
N GLN A 317 -26.20 -39.04 19.18
CA GLN A 317 -26.54 -39.32 17.79
C GLN A 317 -27.96 -38.87 17.47
N ASP A 318 -28.95 -39.18 18.32
CA ASP A 318 -30.34 -38.71 18.20
C ASP A 318 -30.42 -37.17 18.16
N LYS A 319 -29.51 -36.46 18.86
CA LYS A 319 -29.47 -35.00 18.88
C LYS A 319 -28.82 -34.44 17.60
N GLU A 320 -27.73 -35.05 17.16
CA GLU A 320 -27.04 -34.69 15.91
C GLU A 320 -27.98 -34.90 14.70
N ASP A 321 -28.69 -36.04 14.68
CA ASP A 321 -29.68 -36.37 13.66
C ASP A 321 -30.86 -35.36 13.68
N LEU A 322 -31.32 -34.94 14.86
CA LEU A 322 -32.39 -33.94 14.99
C LEU A 322 -31.95 -32.54 14.53
N ASP A 323 -30.71 -32.15 14.83
CA ASP A 323 -30.12 -30.87 14.41
C ASP A 323 -29.85 -30.83 12.90
N GLU A 324 -29.55 -31.98 12.28
CA GLU A 324 -29.47 -32.15 10.83
C GLU A 324 -30.86 -32.06 10.17
N LEU A 325 -31.85 -32.80 10.69
CA LEU A 325 -33.23 -32.74 10.20
C LEU A 325 -33.82 -31.31 10.24
N GLN A 326 -33.49 -30.54 11.28
CA GLN A 326 -33.92 -29.14 11.39
C GLN A 326 -33.27 -28.24 10.34
N ARG A 327 -32.00 -28.48 9.99
CA ARG A 327 -31.31 -27.74 8.92
C ARG A 327 -31.95 -28.02 7.57
N ASP A 328 -32.18 -29.29 7.26
CA ASP A 328 -32.80 -29.70 6.00
C ASP A 328 -34.22 -29.19 5.86
N TYR A 329 -35.01 -29.24 6.93
CA TYR A 329 -36.36 -28.68 6.94
C TYR A 329 -36.36 -27.16 6.71
N SER A 330 -35.38 -26.44 7.26
CA SER A 330 -35.20 -25.00 7.03
C SER A 330 -34.84 -24.69 5.57
N LEU A 331 -33.93 -25.47 4.97
CA LEU A 331 -33.54 -25.36 3.57
C LEU A 331 -34.73 -25.68 2.64
N MET A 332 -35.48 -26.75 2.91
CA MET A 332 -36.70 -27.09 2.19
C MET A 332 -37.76 -25.99 2.26
N ARG A 333 -37.90 -25.35 3.42
CA ARG A 333 -38.82 -24.21 3.59
C ARG A 333 -38.36 -22.99 2.81
N ARG A 334 -37.05 -22.77 2.67
CA ARG A 334 -36.48 -21.69 1.85
C ARG A 334 -36.65 -21.97 0.35
N LEU A 335 -36.48 -23.22 -0.08
CA LEU A 335 -36.74 -23.69 -1.44
C LEU A 335 -38.23 -23.51 -1.82
N LYS A 336 -39.17 -23.98 -0.96
CA LYS A 336 -40.61 -23.78 -1.17
C LYS A 336 -41.03 -22.30 -1.23
N LYS A 337 -40.28 -21.41 -0.58
CA LYS A 337 -40.48 -19.95 -0.63
C LYS A 337 -39.75 -19.28 -1.79
N GLY A 338 -39.09 -20.04 -2.67
CA GLY A 338 -38.33 -19.55 -3.82
C GLY A 338 -37.11 -18.71 -3.46
N LYS A 339 -36.60 -18.83 -2.22
CA LYS A 339 -35.45 -18.05 -1.73
C LYS A 339 -34.10 -18.66 -2.06
N ILE A 340 -34.08 -19.91 -2.51
CA ILE A 340 -32.89 -20.68 -2.90
C ILE A 340 -33.28 -21.44 -4.18
N SER A 341 -32.33 -21.60 -5.10
CA SER A 341 -32.52 -22.44 -6.29
C SER A 341 -32.39 -23.93 -5.96
N VAL A 342 -32.90 -24.81 -6.84
CA VAL A 342 -32.80 -26.27 -6.65
C VAL A 342 -31.34 -26.73 -6.59
N ALA A 343 -30.46 -26.14 -7.42
CA ALA A 343 -29.03 -26.46 -7.44
C ALA A 343 -28.28 -26.01 -6.17
N GLU A 344 -28.64 -24.86 -5.60
CA GLU A 344 -28.08 -24.41 -4.31
C GLU A 344 -28.57 -25.27 -3.14
N PHE A 345 -29.80 -25.78 -3.22
CA PHE A 345 -30.33 -26.72 -2.22
C PHE A 345 -29.56 -28.05 -2.24
N GLU A 346 -29.37 -28.64 -3.43
CA GLU A 346 -28.64 -29.91 -3.60
C GLU A 346 -27.19 -29.82 -3.11
N LEU A 347 -26.50 -28.70 -3.37
CA LEU A 347 -25.12 -28.48 -2.97
C LEU A 347 -24.96 -28.26 -1.45
N GLU A 348 -25.98 -27.71 -0.78
CA GLU A 348 -25.97 -27.49 0.68
C GLU A 348 -26.41 -28.74 1.46
N THR A 349 -27.23 -29.62 0.87
CA THR A 349 -27.65 -30.88 1.50
C THR A 349 -26.65 -32.01 1.30
N ASP A 350 -25.87 -32.01 0.22
CA ASP A 350 -24.93 -33.11 -0.07
C ASP A 350 -23.61 -32.62 -0.70
N PRO A 351 -22.66 -32.09 0.10
CA PRO A 351 -21.44 -31.45 -0.42
C PRO A 351 -20.38 -32.43 -0.98
N GLN A 352 -20.67 -33.73 -1.11
CA GLN A 352 -19.69 -34.74 -1.54
C GLN A 352 -19.67 -35.06 -3.05
N GLU A 353 -20.59 -34.54 -3.86
CA GLU A 353 -20.51 -34.63 -5.32
C GLU A 353 -20.40 -33.25 -5.98
N GLY A 354 -19.17 -32.78 -6.22
CA GLY A 354 -18.92 -31.51 -6.87
C GLY A 354 -17.44 -31.22 -7.12
N LEU A 355 -16.80 -32.08 -7.90
CA LEU A 355 -15.49 -31.84 -8.53
C LEU A 355 -15.70 -31.31 -9.95
#